data_AF-A0A920NI06-F1
#
_entry.id   AF-A0A920NI06-F1
#
_cell.length_a   1.000
_cell.length_b   1.000
_cell.length_c   1.000
_cell.angle_alpha   90.00
_cell.angle_beta   90.00
_cell.angle_gamma   90.00
#
_symmetry.space_group_name_H-M   'P 1'
#
loop_
_entity.id
_entity.type
_entity.pdbx_description
1 polymer ?
#
loop_
_entity_poly.entity_id
_entity_poly.type
_entity_poly.pdbx_seq_one_letter_code
_entity_poly.pdbx_strand_id
1 'polypeptide(L)'
;MKLLRSQAAELANANAAELILFELSAASYLASPYPEEDRSKWIRILNERDLMLFGRSLIAKQLNQLENSGITAGAILPTTHGFRHLAEWAEKENIDVIIIPFSLVDPGLLERLRGYSLRQLLENTSRQVVVFDEDGTMWHANPESLTAGNQVA
;
A
#
# COMPACT_ATOMS: atom_id res chain seq x y z
N MET A 1 3.56 -6.41 -9.91
CA MET A 1 2.45 -5.53 -9.46
C MET A 1 1.04 -6.00 -9.83
N LYS A 2 0.72 -6.36 -11.09
CA LYS A 2 -0.63 -6.84 -11.46
C LYS A 2 -1.04 -8.10 -10.68
N LEU A 3 -0.10 -9.03 -10.50
CA LEU A 3 -0.30 -10.27 -9.75
C LEU A 3 -0.58 -10.03 -8.25
N LEU A 4 0.17 -9.14 -7.60
CA LEU A 4 -0.07 -8.73 -6.22
C LEU A 4 -1.52 -8.27 -6.03
N ARG A 5 -2.00 -7.38 -6.92
CA ARG A 5 -3.36 -6.83 -6.80
C ARG A 5 -4.43 -7.90 -7.00
N SER A 6 -4.26 -8.80 -7.97
CA SER A 6 -5.24 -9.88 -8.16
C SER A 6 -5.28 -10.83 -6.97
N GLN A 7 -4.12 -11.17 -6.39
CA GLN A 7 -4.04 -12.03 -5.23
C GLN A 7 -4.58 -11.38 -3.95
N ALA A 8 -4.28 -10.09 -3.74
CA ALA A 8 -4.90 -9.31 -2.66
C ALA A 8 -6.42 -9.22 -2.82
N ALA A 9 -6.92 -9.11 -4.06
CA ALA A 9 -8.35 -9.11 -4.35
C ALA A 9 -9.01 -10.46 -4.06
N GLU A 10 -8.37 -11.57 -4.44
CA GLU A 10 -8.83 -12.92 -4.10
C GLU A 10 -8.90 -13.13 -2.57
N LEU A 11 -7.86 -12.70 -1.84
CA LEU A 11 -7.85 -12.75 -0.38
C LEU A 11 -8.96 -11.90 0.24
N ALA A 12 -9.14 -10.67 -0.25
CA ALA A 12 -10.19 -9.78 0.25
C ALA A 12 -11.59 -10.38 0.03
N ASN A 13 -11.86 -10.89 -1.18
CA ASN A 13 -13.14 -11.52 -1.51
C ASN A 13 -13.40 -12.78 -0.65
N ALA A 14 -12.39 -13.63 -0.46
CA ALA A 14 -12.50 -14.85 0.36
C ALA A 14 -12.83 -14.56 1.83
N ASN A 15 -12.51 -13.36 2.32
CA ASN A 15 -12.71 -12.95 3.71
C ASN A 15 -13.79 -11.86 3.87
N ALA A 16 -14.52 -11.52 2.81
CA ALA A 16 -15.47 -10.40 2.79
C ALA A 16 -14.86 -9.08 3.32
N ALA A 17 -13.59 -8.83 2.97
CA ALA A 17 -12.82 -7.67 3.39
C ALA A 17 -12.79 -6.58 2.30
N GLU A 18 -12.53 -5.34 2.73
CA GLU A 18 -12.29 -4.21 1.85
C GLU A 18 -10.82 -4.18 1.38
N LEU A 19 -10.56 -3.64 0.20
CA LEU A 19 -9.21 -3.50 -0.34
C LEU A 19 -8.83 -2.05 -0.59
N ILE A 20 -7.82 -1.55 0.13
CA ILE A 20 -7.32 -0.18 -0.03
C ILE A 20 -5.96 -0.22 -0.74
N LEU A 21 -5.85 0.50 -1.86
CA LEU A 21 -4.64 0.64 -2.63
C LEU A 21 -3.82 1.84 -2.14
N PHE A 22 -2.55 1.61 -1.77
CA PHE A 22 -1.63 2.68 -1.40
C PHE A 22 -0.72 3.04 -2.59
N GLU A 23 -0.95 4.20 -3.22
CA GLU A 23 -0.28 4.58 -4.47
C GLU A 23 1.08 5.22 -4.21
N LEU A 24 2.14 4.40 -4.12
CA LEU A 24 3.49 4.86 -3.83
C LEU A 24 3.99 5.97 -4.77
N SER A 25 3.54 5.98 -6.04
CA SER A 25 3.95 7.01 -7.01
C SER A 25 3.34 8.39 -6.75
N ALA A 26 2.37 8.51 -5.84
CA ALA A 26 1.79 9.79 -5.45
C ALA A 26 2.67 10.57 -4.46
N ALA A 27 3.58 9.88 -3.76
CA ALA A 27 4.49 10.50 -2.81
C ALA A 27 5.44 11.49 -3.50
N SER A 28 5.59 12.68 -2.93
CA SER A 28 6.41 13.75 -3.49
C SER A 28 6.93 14.67 -2.39
N TYR A 29 8.16 15.15 -2.54
CA TYR A 29 8.74 16.19 -1.68
C TYR A 29 8.37 17.61 -2.10
N LEU A 30 7.84 17.79 -3.32
CA LEU A 30 7.69 19.10 -3.95
C LEU A 30 6.24 19.58 -4.01
N ALA A 31 5.30 18.65 -4.16
CA ALA A 31 3.89 18.98 -4.35
C ALA A 31 3.01 17.91 -3.72
N SER A 32 1.92 18.35 -3.10
CA SER A 32 0.87 17.46 -2.60
C SER A 32 0.17 16.75 -3.77
N PRO A 33 -0.19 15.45 -3.65
CA PRO A 33 -1.00 14.77 -4.65
C PRO A 33 -2.47 15.20 -4.63
N TYR A 34 -2.87 15.96 -3.61
CA TYR A 34 -4.22 16.50 -3.44
C TYR A 34 -4.32 17.95 -3.91
N PRO A 35 -5.50 18.39 -4.41
CA PRO A 35 -5.79 19.80 -4.66
C PRO A 35 -5.48 20.67 -3.44
N GLU A 36 -5.04 21.91 -3.68
CA GLU A 36 -4.70 22.84 -2.60
C GLU A 36 -5.94 23.33 -1.85
N GLU A 37 -7.01 23.63 -2.59
CA GLU A 37 -8.29 24.03 -2.03
C GLU A 37 -8.88 22.87 -1.21
N ASP A 38 -9.21 23.16 0.06
CA ASP A 38 -9.82 22.22 0.98
C ASP A 38 -9.04 20.91 1.19
N ARG A 39 -7.69 20.96 1.15
CA ARG A 39 -6.82 19.78 1.29
C ARG A 39 -7.25 18.81 2.41
N SER A 40 -7.65 19.32 3.57
CA SER A 40 -8.08 18.50 4.71
C SER A 40 -9.28 17.60 4.39
N LYS A 41 -10.18 18.00 3.49
CA LYS A 41 -11.33 17.18 3.03
C LYS A 41 -10.90 15.99 2.17
N TRP A 42 -9.70 16.07 1.58
CA TRP A 42 -9.17 15.05 0.68
C TRP A 42 -8.26 14.04 1.38
N ILE A 43 -7.83 14.29 2.62
CA ILE A 43 -7.01 13.37 3.42
C ILE A 43 -7.92 12.28 4.04
N ARG A 44 -8.48 11.45 3.15
CA ARG A 44 -9.28 10.26 3.45
C ARG A 44 -9.02 9.18 2.39
N ILE A 45 -9.59 8.00 2.60
CA ILE A 45 -9.69 6.99 1.54
C ILE A 45 -10.52 7.58 0.38
N LEU A 46 -9.94 7.51 -0.82
CA LEU A 46 -10.50 8.04 -2.05
C LEU A 46 -11.22 6.95 -2.82
N ASN A 47 -12.34 7.31 -3.45
CA ASN A 47 -13.05 6.45 -4.40
C ASN A 47 -12.65 6.76 -5.86
N GLU A 48 -13.25 6.02 -6.80
CA GLU A 48 -13.02 6.22 -8.24
C GLU A 48 -13.22 7.68 -8.69
N ARG A 49 -14.31 8.33 -8.25
CA ARG A 49 -14.65 9.70 -8.67
C ARG A 49 -13.63 10.71 -8.17
N ASP A 50 -13.20 10.58 -6.92
CA ASP A 50 -12.16 11.42 -6.33
C ASP A 50 -10.85 11.31 -7.13
N LEU A 51 -10.45 10.08 -7.47
CA LEU A 51 -9.23 9.84 -8.25
C LEU A 51 -9.32 10.39 -9.68
N MET A 52 -10.49 10.28 -10.32
CA MET A 52 -10.72 10.88 -11.64
C MET A 52 -10.62 12.41 -11.60
N LEU A 53 -11.15 13.06 -10.55
CA LEU A 53 -11.01 14.49 -10.33
C LEU A 53 -9.54 14.91 -10.21
N PHE A 54 -8.69 14.06 -9.62
CA PHE A 54 -7.26 14.32 -9.44
C PHE A 54 -6.41 13.90 -10.65
N GLY A 55 -7.03 13.49 -11.77
CA GLY A 55 -6.32 13.04 -12.97
C GLY A 55 -5.63 11.68 -12.81
N ARG A 56 -6.01 10.88 -11.80
CA ARG A 56 -5.41 9.57 -11.46
C ARG A 56 -6.18 8.42 -12.10
N SER A 57 -6.42 8.51 -13.41
CA SER A 57 -7.29 7.59 -14.16
C SER A 57 -6.85 6.11 -14.10
N LEU A 58 -5.54 5.86 -14.02
CA LEU A 58 -5.01 4.50 -13.95
C LEU A 58 -5.46 3.77 -12.68
N ILE A 59 -5.37 4.41 -11.51
CA ILE A 59 -5.80 3.80 -10.24
C ILE A 59 -7.32 3.83 -10.09
N ALA A 60 -8.01 4.85 -10.61
CA ALA A 60 -9.47 4.86 -10.70
C ALA A 60 -10.00 3.62 -11.45
N LYS A 61 -9.38 3.29 -12.60
CA LYS A 61 -9.70 2.07 -13.35
C LYS A 61 -9.44 0.79 -12.55
N GLN A 62 -8.44 0.78 -11.67
CA GLN A 62 -8.17 -0.38 -10.82
C GLN A 62 -9.23 -0.54 -9.74
N LEU A 63 -9.68 0.56 -9.11
CA LEU A 63 -10.80 0.50 -8.15
C LEU A 63 -12.08 0.00 -8.83
N ASN A 64 -12.41 0.55 -10.00
CA ASN A 64 -13.58 0.10 -10.76
C ASN A 64 -13.53 -1.40 -11.09
N GLN A 65 -12.35 -1.94 -11.41
CA GLN A 65 -12.18 -3.39 -11.65
C GLN A 65 -12.41 -4.24 -10.40
N LEU A 66 -11.98 -3.76 -9.23
CA LEU A 66 -12.20 -4.43 -7.95
C LEU A 66 -13.69 -4.40 -7.56
N GLU A 67 -14.33 -3.24 -7.68
CA GLU A 67 -15.75 -3.07 -7.38
C GLU A 67 -16.64 -3.92 -8.29
N ASN A 68 -16.33 -3.99 -9.60
CA ASN A 68 -17.03 -4.87 -10.54
C ASN A 68 -16.86 -6.37 -10.22
N SER A 69 -15.87 -6.71 -9.38
CA SER A 69 -15.63 -8.06 -8.87
C SER A 69 -16.28 -8.31 -7.50
N GLY A 70 -17.07 -7.35 -7.00
CA GLY A 70 -17.76 -7.44 -5.71
C GLY A 70 -16.93 -6.99 -4.50
N ILE A 71 -15.77 -6.38 -4.70
CA ILE A 71 -14.87 -5.95 -3.63
C ILE A 71 -15.01 -4.45 -3.41
N THR A 72 -15.41 -4.03 -2.22
CA THR A 72 -15.34 -2.62 -1.81
C THR A 72 -13.88 -2.17 -1.81
N ALA A 73 -13.57 -1.15 -2.60
CA ALA A 73 -12.19 -0.72 -2.80
C ALA A 73 -12.02 0.79 -2.67
N GLY A 74 -10.83 1.20 -2.21
CA GLY A 74 -10.45 2.61 -2.08
C GLY A 74 -8.97 2.81 -2.35
N ALA A 75 -8.52 4.07 -2.34
CA ALA A 75 -7.11 4.39 -2.48
C ALA A 75 -6.64 5.49 -1.53
N ILE A 76 -5.37 5.43 -1.16
CA ILE A 76 -4.66 6.46 -0.41
C ILE A 76 -3.53 7.00 -1.28
N LEU A 77 -3.42 8.33 -1.33
CA LEU A 77 -2.34 9.04 -2.01
C LEU A 77 -1.37 9.59 -0.95
N PRO A 78 -0.23 8.94 -0.69
CA PRO A 78 0.74 9.44 0.28
C PRO A 78 1.22 10.85 -0.07
N THR A 79 1.27 11.73 0.93
CA THR A 79 1.82 13.10 0.78
C THR A 79 3.34 13.15 0.92
N THR A 80 3.96 12.07 1.40
CA THR A 80 5.41 11.96 1.61
C THR A 80 5.88 10.54 1.32
N HIS A 81 7.19 10.38 1.17
CA HIS A 81 7.81 9.07 0.94
C HIS A 81 7.96 8.25 2.23
N GLY A 82 8.13 6.94 2.04
CA GLY A 82 8.49 5.99 3.09
C GLY A 82 7.30 5.30 3.75
N PHE A 83 7.58 4.15 4.35
CA PHE A 83 6.56 3.31 4.96
C PHE A 83 6.06 3.76 6.32
N ARG A 84 6.70 4.77 6.94
CA ARG A 84 6.10 5.44 8.11
C ARG A 84 4.69 5.96 7.78
N HIS A 85 4.52 6.58 6.62
CA HIS A 85 3.22 7.13 6.24
C HIS A 85 2.19 6.04 5.94
N LEU A 86 2.61 4.93 5.33
CA LEU A 86 1.77 3.75 5.16
C LEU A 86 1.29 3.23 6.52
N ALA A 87 2.20 3.13 7.50
CA ALA A 87 1.88 2.70 8.85
C ALA A 87 0.92 3.65 9.58
N GLU A 88 1.14 4.96 9.48
CA GLU A 88 0.23 5.99 10.04
C GLU A 88 -1.19 5.85 9.49
N TRP A 89 -1.33 5.64 8.18
CA TRP A 89 -2.62 5.39 7.55
C TRP A 89 -3.24 4.07 7.99
N ALA A 90 -2.43 3.00 8.07
CA ALA A 90 -2.90 1.70 8.52
C ALA A 90 -3.46 1.77 9.95
N GLU A 91 -2.81 2.50 10.85
CA GLU A 91 -3.30 2.71 12.21
C GLU A 91 -4.56 3.60 12.24
N LYS A 92 -4.56 4.72 11.51
CA LYS A 92 -5.67 5.68 11.47
C LYS A 92 -6.96 5.03 10.96
N GLU A 93 -6.87 4.24 9.90
CA GLU A 93 -8.03 3.62 9.25
C GLU A 93 -8.32 2.21 9.80
N ASN A 94 -7.63 1.80 10.88
CA ASN A 94 -7.75 0.48 11.52
C ASN A 94 -7.59 -0.70 10.55
N ILE A 95 -6.63 -0.61 9.63
CA ILE A 95 -6.32 -1.68 8.69
C ILE A 95 -5.83 -2.92 9.45
N ASP A 96 -6.36 -4.08 9.11
CA ASP A 96 -5.99 -5.37 9.75
C ASP A 96 -4.64 -5.89 9.20
N VAL A 97 -4.47 -5.84 7.88
CA VAL A 97 -3.33 -6.43 7.17
C VAL A 97 -2.76 -5.47 6.13
N ILE A 98 -1.44 -5.29 6.16
CA ILE A 98 -0.68 -4.56 5.15
C ILE A 98 0.02 -5.58 4.24
N ILE A 99 -0.24 -5.53 2.95
CA ILE A 99 0.41 -6.41 1.97
C ILE A 99 1.41 -5.61 1.14
N ILE A 100 2.68 -6.04 1.13
CA ILE A 100 3.74 -5.41 0.31
C ILE A 100 4.37 -6.44 -0.65
N PRO A 101 4.88 -6.01 -1.82
CA PRO A 101 5.65 -6.90 -2.69
C PRO A 101 7.03 -7.22 -2.09
N PHE A 102 7.57 -8.40 -2.44
CA PHE A 102 8.89 -8.87 -2.03
C PHE A 102 10.03 -7.88 -2.37
N SER A 103 9.88 -7.14 -3.48
CA SER A 103 10.85 -6.11 -3.88
C SER A 103 11.04 -4.97 -2.86
N LEU A 104 10.18 -4.87 -1.84
CA LEU A 104 10.28 -3.91 -0.74
C LEU A 104 10.80 -4.52 0.57
N VAL A 105 11.17 -5.80 0.57
CA VAL A 105 11.87 -6.47 1.68
C VAL A 105 13.29 -5.96 1.80
N ASP A 106 14.09 -6.12 0.74
CA ASP A 106 15.40 -5.48 0.57
C ASP A 106 15.42 -4.68 -0.73
N PRO A 107 14.90 -3.45 -0.72
CA PRO A 107 14.80 -2.65 -1.91
C PRO A 107 16.15 -2.01 -2.26
N GLY A 108 16.26 -1.44 -3.46
CA GLY A 108 17.43 -0.69 -3.90
C GLY A 108 17.79 0.49 -2.98
N LEU A 109 19.01 1.03 -3.15
CA LEU A 109 19.52 2.12 -2.30
C LEU A 109 18.59 3.33 -2.29
N LEU A 110 18.05 3.74 -3.45
CA LEU A 110 17.18 4.92 -3.54
C LEU A 110 15.88 4.73 -2.76
N GLU A 111 15.26 3.56 -2.87
CA GLU A 111 14.04 3.21 -2.13
C GLU A 111 14.31 3.12 -0.63
N ARG A 112 15.45 2.56 -0.21
CA ARG A 112 15.86 2.56 1.21
C ARG A 112 16.04 3.97 1.75
N LEU A 113 16.71 4.85 1.00
CA LEU A 113 16.88 6.26 1.38
C LEU A 113 15.55 7.02 1.45
N ARG A 114 14.58 6.63 0.62
CA ARG A 114 13.19 7.13 0.68
C ARG A 114 12.34 6.47 1.79
N GLY A 115 12.87 5.48 2.49
CA GLY A 115 12.19 4.82 3.62
C GLY A 115 11.24 3.67 3.23
N TYR A 116 11.35 3.10 2.04
CA TYR A 116 10.46 2.03 1.54
C TYR A 116 10.98 0.62 1.81
N SER A 117 11.45 0.33 3.03
CA SER A 117 11.95 -1.01 3.39
C SER A 117 11.05 -1.71 4.40
N LEU A 118 10.94 -3.04 4.33
CA LEU A 118 10.17 -3.83 5.30
C LEU A 118 10.57 -3.51 6.75
N ARG A 119 11.87 -3.30 7.02
CA ARG A 119 12.34 -2.86 8.35
C ARG A 119 11.63 -1.60 8.81
N GLN A 120 11.61 -0.56 7.97
CA GLN A 120 10.93 0.71 8.31
C GLN A 120 9.43 0.51 8.52
N LEU A 121 8.78 -0.36 7.75
CA LEU A 121 7.36 -0.67 7.98
C LEU A 121 7.14 -1.31 9.35
N LEU A 122 7.88 -2.39 9.65
CA LEU A 122 7.76 -3.13 10.91
C LEU A 122 8.12 -2.31 12.15
N GLU A 123 9.04 -1.35 12.03
CA GLU A 123 9.39 -0.43 13.12
C GLU A 123 8.29 0.61 13.43
N ASN A 124 7.36 0.85 12.49
CA ASN A 124 6.37 1.94 12.59
C ASN A 124 4.92 1.45 12.64
N THR A 125 4.64 0.15 12.54
CA THR A 125 3.28 -0.40 12.60
C THR A 125 3.16 -1.55 13.58
N SER A 126 1.99 -1.65 14.23
CA SER A 126 1.58 -2.84 14.98
C SER A 126 0.72 -3.80 14.15
N ARG A 127 0.34 -3.39 12.93
CA ARG A 127 -0.53 -4.17 12.04
C ARG A 127 0.22 -5.35 11.43
N GLN A 128 -0.54 -6.37 11.06
CA GLN A 128 0.02 -7.56 10.43
C GLN A 128 0.59 -7.20 9.06
N VAL A 129 1.85 -7.55 8.80
CA VAL A 129 2.47 -7.34 7.49
C VAL A 129 2.59 -8.68 6.78
N VAL A 130 2.11 -8.75 5.55
CA VAL A 130 2.27 -9.89 4.65
C VAL A 130 3.13 -9.45 3.49
N VAL A 131 4.15 -10.24 3.19
CA VAL A 131 4.95 -10.06 1.98
C VAL A 131 4.46 -11.03 0.92
N PHE A 132 4.36 -10.53 -0.30
CA PHE A 132 3.97 -11.29 -1.47
C PHE A 132 5.09 -11.32 -2.50
N ASP A 133 5.48 -12.51 -2.94
CA ASP A 133 6.48 -12.73 -3.98
C ASP A 133 5.81 -12.97 -5.35
N GLU A 134 6.56 -12.73 -6.43
CA GLU A 134 6.08 -12.86 -7.80
C GLU A 134 5.74 -14.31 -8.19
N ASP A 135 6.25 -15.29 -7.45
CA ASP A 135 5.90 -16.71 -7.61
C ASP A 135 4.55 -17.08 -6.97
N GLY A 136 3.90 -16.13 -6.28
CA GLY A 136 2.62 -16.31 -5.60
C GLY A 136 2.74 -16.67 -4.11
N THR A 137 3.96 -16.84 -3.58
CA THR A 137 4.19 -17.12 -2.17
C THR A 137 3.83 -15.92 -1.30
N MET A 138 3.17 -16.18 -0.18
CA MET A 138 2.88 -15.19 0.87
C MET A 138 3.43 -15.65 2.20
N TRP A 139 4.03 -14.73 2.96
CA TRP A 139 4.44 -14.99 4.34
C TRP A 139 4.20 -13.78 5.23
N HIS A 140 3.97 -14.06 6.51
CA HIS A 140 3.89 -13.04 7.54
C HIS A 140 5.29 -12.52 7.85
N ALA A 141 5.47 -11.21 7.72
CA ALA A 141 6.68 -10.55 8.14
C ALA A 141 6.56 -10.13 9.60
N ASN A 142 7.59 -10.45 10.37
CA ASN A 142 7.78 -9.99 11.73
C ASN A 142 9.22 -9.46 11.89
N PRO A 143 9.55 -8.76 13.00
CA PRO A 143 10.91 -8.26 13.22
C PRO A 143 11.99 -9.36 13.14
N GLU A 144 11.66 -10.60 13.51
CA GLU A 144 12.55 -11.76 13.43
C GLU A 144 12.79 -12.23 11.98
N SER A 145 11.86 -11.97 11.06
CA SER A 145 11.99 -12.27 9.63
C SER A 145 13.10 -11.45 8.98
N LEU A 146 13.48 -10.31 9.57
CA LEU A 146 14.54 -9.44 9.07
C LEU A 146 15.95 -10.03 9.29
N THR A 147 16.11 -10.98 10.21
CA THR A 147 17.41 -11.61 10.51
C THR A 147 17.63 -12.90 9.72
N ALA A 148 16.55 -13.60 9.35
CA ALA A 148 16.61 -14.81 8.53
C ALA A 148 17.11 -14.55 7.09
N GLY A 149 16.90 -13.33 6.57
CA GLY A 149 17.41 -12.90 5.26
C GLY A 149 18.94 -12.83 5.13
N ASN A 150 19.69 -12.94 6.24
CA ASN A 150 21.15 -13.02 6.23
C ASN A 150 21.70 -14.46 6.13
N GLN A 151 20.84 -15.49 6.04
CA GLN A 151 21.26 -16.89 5.90
C GLN A 151 20.90 -17.53 4.55
N VAL A 152 20.33 -16.77 3.62
CA VAL A 152 20.06 -17.25 2.25
C VAL A 152 20.50 -16.19 1.22
N ALA A 153 21.81 -15.98 1.17
CA ALA A 153 22.59 -15.57 -0.01
C ALA A 153 24.07 -15.81 0.27
#